data_AF-A0A843G0H7-F1
#
_entry.id   AF-A0A843G0H7-F1
#
_cell.length_a   1.000
_cell.length_b   1.000
_cell.length_c   1.000
_cell.angle_alpha   90.00
_cell.angle_beta   90.00
_cell.angle_gamma   90.00
#
_symmetry.space_group_name_H-M   'P 1'
#
loop_
_entity.id
_entity.type
_entity.pdbx_description
1 polymer ?
#
loop_
_entity_poly.entity_id
_entity_poly.type
_entity_poly.pdbx_seq_one_letter_code
_entity_poly.pdbx_strand_id
1 'polypeptide(L)'
;AEGEYDLKAMRDCAALFAGEHDFTAFSRSSERSPVREVISSEIFADADGGFLVYEIRGYSFVWNQVRCIAFALDAAGRGDLSVADVKLALENPEKFGRRFPAAEPEGPILWDTECGIEFTPMPENKKSTLLAGSLIRRYSRLKKTAEIWNK
;
A
#
# COMPACT_ATOMS: atom_id res chain seq x y z
N ALA A 1 -1.73 -21.90 -10.60
CA ALA A 1 -2.97 -21.51 -11.29
C ALA A 1 -2.95 -19.99 -11.30
N GLU A 2 -2.60 -19.39 -12.43
CA GLU A 2 -2.67 -17.93 -12.61
C GLU A 2 -4.17 -17.58 -12.72
N GLY A 3 -4.81 -17.42 -11.57
CA GLY A 3 -6.09 -16.74 -11.50
C GLY A 3 -5.87 -15.30 -11.92
N GLU A 4 -6.70 -14.80 -12.83
CA GLU A 4 -6.72 -13.40 -13.23
C GLU A 4 -6.80 -12.52 -11.97
N TYR A 5 -5.81 -11.65 -11.77
CA TYR A 5 -5.73 -10.79 -10.58
C TYR A 5 -6.85 -9.75 -10.67
N ASP A 6 -7.84 -9.82 -9.77
CA ASP A 6 -9.07 -9.04 -9.87
C ASP A 6 -8.85 -7.58 -9.42
N LEU A 7 -8.40 -6.76 -10.37
CA LEU A 7 -8.20 -5.32 -10.17
C LEU A 7 -9.49 -4.58 -9.78
N LYS A 8 -10.66 -5.10 -10.18
CA LYS A 8 -11.93 -4.47 -9.82
C LYS A 8 -12.21 -4.69 -8.35
N ALA A 9 -12.07 -5.92 -7.86
CA ALA A 9 -12.22 -6.23 -6.44
C ALA A 9 -11.25 -5.42 -5.57
N MET A 10 -9.99 -5.28 -6.00
CA MET A 10 -9.03 -4.45 -5.29
C MET A 10 -9.45 -2.98 -5.20
N ARG A 11 -9.91 -2.39 -6.32
CA ARG A 11 -10.37 -1.00 -6.35
C ARG A 11 -11.62 -0.79 -5.50
N ASP A 12 -12.57 -1.73 -5.58
CA ASP A 12 -13.79 -1.70 -4.76
C ASP A 12 -13.44 -1.78 -3.26
N CYS A 13 -12.47 -2.61 -2.87
CA CYS A 13 -11.95 -2.67 -1.50
C CYS A 13 -11.20 -1.39 -1.10
N ALA A 14 -10.35 -0.85 -1.98
CA ALA A 14 -9.57 0.37 -1.70
C ALA A 14 -10.49 1.55 -1.37
N ALA A 15 -11.54 1.74 -2.16
CA ALA A 15 -12.51 2.81 -1.96
C ALA A 15 -13.17 2.80 -0.57
N LEU A 16 -13.29 1.63 0.08
CA LEU A 16 -13.87 1.52 1.42
C LEU A 16 -13.01 2.17 2.51
N PHE A 17 -11.70 2.33 2.29
CA PHE A 17 -10.81 2.86 3.33
C PHE A 17 -10.88 4.37 3.48
N ALA A 18 -11.44 5.11 2.50
CA ALA A 18 -11.64 6.55 2.61
C ALA A 18 -12.71 6.87 3.67
N GLY A 19 -12.49 7.95 4.43
CA GLY A 19 -13.31 8.34 5.58
C GLY A 19 -12.73 7.92 6.93
N GLU A 20 -13.54 8.05 7.97
CA GLU A 20 -13.18 7.70 9.35
C GLU A 20 -13.60 6.26 9.69
N HIS A 21 -12.64 5.43 10.11
CA HIS A 21 -12.88 4.01 10.41
C HIS A 21 -12.07 3.53 11.62
N ASP A 22 -12.55 2.45 12.24
CA ASP A 22 -11.77 1.66 13.18
C ASP A 22 -10.84 0.69 12.43
N PHE A 23 -9.53 0.93 12.49
CA PHE A 23 -8.52 0.10 11.83
C PHE A 23 -7.98 -1.04 12.70
N THR A 24 -8.72 -1.52 13.72
CA THR A 24 -8.30 -2.63 14.59
C THR A 24 -7.93 -3.89 13.80
N ALA A 25 -8.76 -4.29 12.83
CA ALA A 25 -8.46 -5.44 11.97
C ALA A 25 -7.26 -5.20 11.04
N PHE A 26 -6.89 -3.94 10.81
CA PHE A 26 -5.85 -3.52 9.87
C PHE A 26 -4.60 -2.97 10.57
N SER A 27 -4.43 -3.12 11.87
CA SER A 27 -3.29 -2.51 12.56
C SER A 27 -2.77 -3.36 13.69
N ARG A 28 -1.49 -3.21 14.01
CA ARG A 28 -0.94 -3.84 15.20
C ARG A 28 -1.54 -3.15 16.42
N SER A 29 -2.11 -3.94 17.32
CA SER A 29 -2.65 -3.44 18.59
C SER A 29 -1.64 -2.58 19.33
N SER A 30 -2.11 -1.45 19.85
CA SER A 30 -1.33 -0.45 20.57
C SER A 30 -2.22 0.27 21.57
N GLU A 31 -1.61 1.05 22.47
CA GLU A 31 -2.34 1.88 23.45
C GLU A 31 -3.10 3.05 22.80
N ARG A 32 -2.79 3.39 21.54
CA ARG A 32 -3.45 4.46 20.81
C ARG A 32 -4.77 3.97 20.23
N SER A 33 -5.77 4.86 20.19
CA SER A 33 -7.03 4.61 19.49
C SER A 33 -6.74 4.13 18.05
N PRO A 34 -7.41 3.06 17.57
CA PRO A 34 -7.28 2.56 16.21
C PRO A 34 -8.08 3.37 15.18
N VAL A 35 -8.91 4.32 15.63
CA VAL A 35 -9.75 5.15 14.75
C VAL A 35 -8.90 6.16 13.99
N ARG A 36 -8.97 6.15 12.67
CA ARG A 36 -8.24 7.08 11.79
C ARG A 36 -9.12 7.57 10.67
N GLU A 37 -8.81 8.76 10.18
CA GLU A 37 -9.43 9.34 9.00
C GLU A 37 -8.45 9.31 7.82
N VAL A 38 -8.92 8.72 6.72
CA VAL A 38 -8.22 8.60 5.45
C VAL A 38 -8.89 9.54 4.46
N ILE A 39 -8.11 10.41 3.84
CA ILE A 39 -8.54 11.42 2.89
C ILE A 39 -8.79 10.77 1.51
N SER A 40 -7.87 9.91 1.06
CA SER A 40 -8.00 9.18 -0.21
C SER A 40 -7.34 7.80 -0.13
N SER A 41 -7.85 6.86 -0.92
CA SER A 41 -7.37 5.48 -1.02
C SER A 41 -7.66 4.94 -2.42
N GLU A 42 -6.61 4.77 -3.24
CA GLU A 42 -6.74 4.55 -4.67
C GLU A 42 -5.72 3.55 -5.21
N ILE A 43 -6.09 2.87 -6.30
CA ILE A 43 -5.21 1.93 -7.01
C ILE A 43 -5.13 2.29 -8.50
N PHE A 44 -3.91 2.52 -8.97
CA PHE A 44 -3.61 2.83 -10.36
C PHE A 44 -2.40 2.04 -10.88
N ALA A 45 -2.28 1.92 -12.20
CA ALA A 45 -1.07 1.40 -12.82
C ALA A 45 -0.05 2.52 -12.97
N ASP A 46 1.23 2.23 -12.77
CA ASP A 46 2.28 3.18 -13.09
C ASP A 46 2.30 3.52 -14.60
N ALA A 47 3.01 4.59 -14.97
CA ALA A 47 3.01 5.09 -16.35
C ALA A 47 3.45 4.05 -17.38
N ASP A 48 4.35 3.13 -16.98
CA ASP A 48 4.88 2.07 -17.84
C ASP A 48 4.05 0.76 -17.77
N GLY A 49 3.00 0.71 -16.92
CA GLY A 49 2.17 -0.47 -16.67
C GLY A 49 2.90 -1.65 -16.00
N GLY A 50 4.11 -1.42 -15.49
CA GLY A 50 4.96 -2.43 -14.84
C GLY A 50 4.60 -2.67 -13.38
N PHE A 51 3.89 -1.74 -12.74
CA PHE A 51 3.49 -1.84 -11.33
C PHE A 51 2.04 -1.42 -11.12
N LEU A 52 1.37 -2.15 -10.24
CA LEU A 52 0.15 -1.68 -9.61
C LEU A 52 0.52 -0.91 -8.34
N VAL A 53 0.09 0.33 -8.26
CA VAL A 53 0.38 1.24 -7.15
C VAL A 53 -0.88 1.41 -6.32
N TYR A 54 -0.76 1.18 -5.01
CA TYR A 54 -1.75 1.56 -4.03
C TYR A 54 -1.30 2.84 -3.34
N GLU A 55 -2.10 3.90 -3.44
CA GLU A 55 -1.87 5.17 -2.79
C GLU A 55 -2.91 5.39 -1.68
N ILE A 56 -2.45 5.83 -0.52
CA ILE A 56 -3.30 6.19 0.60
C ILE A 56 -2.79 7.50 1.22
N ARG A 57 -3.72 8.43 1.43
CA ARG A 57 -3.47 9.71 2.10
C ARG A 57 -4.39 9.82 3.30
N GLY A 58 -3.86 10.25 4.44
CA GLY A 58 -4.63 10.42 5.67
C GLY A 58 -3.88 11.30 6.67
N TYR A 59 -4.57 11.75 7.71
CA TYR A 59 -3.98 12.64 8.72
C TYR A 59 -2.91 11.93 9.57
N SER A 60 -3.13 10.64 9.87
CA SER A 60 -2.15 9.80 10.54
C SER A 60 -2.48 8.34 10.33
N PHE A 61 -1.48 7.47 10.54
CA PHE A 61 -1.63 6.04 10.45
C PHE A 61 -1.23 5.35 11.77
N VAL A 62 -1.97 4.32 12.19
CA VAL A 62 -1.56 3.44 13.29
C VAL A 62 -0.50 2.43 12.82
N TRP A 63 0.17 1.78 13.78
CA TRP A 63 1.28 0.89 13.46
C TRP A 63 0.83 -0.25 12.53
N ASN A 64 1.56 -0.40 11.42
CA ASN A 64 1.30 -1.37 10.35
C ASN A 64 0.01 -1.14 9.54
N GLN A 65 -0.75 -0.06 9.76
CA GLN A 65 -2.02 0.20 9.07
C GLN A 65 -1.93 -0.02 7.56
N VAL A 66 -1.05 0.75 6.91
CA VAL A 66 -0.87 0.73 5.45
C VAL A 66 -0.46 -0.65 4.95
N ARG A 67 0.42 -1.36 5.67
CA ARG A 67 0.89 -2.70 5.27
C ARG A 67 -0.17 -3.78 5.43
N CYS A 68 -1.03 -3.69 6.45
CA CYS A 68 -2.15 -4.62 6.58
C CYS A 68 -3.24 -4.35 5.54
N ILE A 69 -3.48 -3.08 5.21
CA ILE A 69 -4.38 -2.70 4.11
C ILE A 69 -3.84 -3.27 2.79
N ALA A 70 -2.54 -3.08 2.50
CA ALA A 70 -1.91 -3.64 1.30
C ALA A 70 -2.06 -5.16 1.22
N PHE A 71 -1.93 -5.88 2.34
CA PHE A 71 -2.19 -7.32 2.38
C PHE A 71 -3.65 -7.67 2.06
N ALA A 72 -4.61 -6.94 2.64
CA ALA A 72 -6.03 -7.17 2.37
C ALA A 72 -6.40 -6.90 0.90
N LEU A 73 -5.84 -5.85 0.31
CA LEU A 73 -6.00 -5.54 -1.11
C LEU A 73 -5.40 -6.65 -1.99
N ASP A 74 -4.20 -7.13 -1.67
CA ASP A 74 -3.61 -8.26 -2.40
C ASP A 74 -4.45 -9.54 -2.30
N ALA A 75 -4.95 -9.86 -1.09
CA ALA A 75 -5.85 -10.98 -0.89
C ALA A 75 -7.15 -10.84 -1.69
N ALA A 76 -7.69 -9.62 -1.83
CA ALA A 76 -8.85 -9.35 -2.68
C ALA A 76 -8.52 -9.55 -4.16
N GLY A 77 -7.36 -9.08 -4.63
CA GLY A 77 -6.89 -9.32 -6.00
C GLY A 77 -6.68 -10.80 -6.32
N ARG A 78 -6.27 -11.61 -5.34
CA ARG A 78 -6.17 -13.07 -5.46
C ARG A 78 -7.51 -13.81 -5.33
N GLY A 79 -8.59 -13.12 -4.97
CA GLY A 79 -9.90 -13.73 -4.73
C GLY A 79 -10.03 -14.44 -3.37
N ASP A 80 -9.05 -14.30 -2.48
CA ASP A 80 -9.05 -14.89 -1.13
C ASP A 80 -9.87 -14.06 -0.12
N LEU A 81 -10.24 -12.84 -0.49
CA LEU A 81 -10.95 -11.88 0.37
C LEU A 81 -12.01 -11.12 -0.44
N SER A 82 -13.24 -11.06 0.07
CA SER A 82 -14.31 -10.31 -0.61
C SER A 82 -14.37 -8.84 -0.14
N VAL A 83 -15.00 -7.99 -0.96
CA VAL A 83 -15.32 -6.61 -0.58
C VAL A 83 -16.18 -6.56 0.69
N ALA A 84 -17.07 -7.53 0.88
CA ALA A 84 -17.90 -7.64 2.08
C ALA A 84 -17.07 -7.97 3.34
N ASP A 85 -15.99 -8.74 3.21
CA ASP A 85 -15.09 -9.04 4.33
C ASP A 85 -14.30 -7.80 4.76
N VAL A 86 -13.80 -7.02 3.80
CA VAL A 86 -13.12 -5.74 4.09
C VAL A 86 -14.08 -4.77 4.78
N LYS A 87 -15.32 -4.67 4.26
CA LYS A 87 -16.37 -3.85 4.88
C LYS A 87 -16.68 -4.31 6.30
N LEU A 88 -16.84 -5.61 6.52
CA LEU A 88 -17.07 -6.19 7.85
C LEU A 88 -15.92 -5.87 8.82
N ALA A 89 -14.67 -5.95 8.33
CA ALA A 89 -13.48 -5.67 9.12
C ALA A 89 -13.35 -4.19 9.54
N LEU A 90 -13.92 -3.25 8.76
CA LEU A 90 -13.98 -1.82 9.11
C LEU A 90 -15.16 -1.50 10.03
N GLU A 91 -16.36 -2.01 9.71
CA GLU A 91 -17.60 -1.66 10.44
C GLU A 91 -17.75 -2.42 11.76
N ASN A 92 -17.26 -3.67 11.82
CA ASN A 92 -17.41 -4.55 12.98
C ASN A 92 -16.14 -5.39 13.21
N PRO A 93 -14.99 -4.78 13.56
CA PRO A 93 -13.72 -5.47 13.72
C PRO A 93 -13.77 -6.64 14.73
N GLU A 94 -14.55 -6.48 15.80
CA GLU A 94 -14.76 -7.54 16.80
C GLU A 94 -15.46 -8.77 16.22
N LYS A 95 -16.42 -8.56 15.31
CA LYS A 95 -17.14 -9.66 14.64
C LYS A 95 -16.28 -10.32 13.57
N PHE A 96 -15.42 -9.55 12.90
CA PHE A 96 -14.44 -10.11 11.97
C PHE A 96 -13.42 -11.01 12.69
N GLY A 97 -13.06 -10.67 13.93
CA GLY A 97 -12.44 -11.57 14.90
C GLY A 97 -10.96 -11.91 14.62
N ARG A 98 -10.34 -11.29 13.62
CA ARG A 98 -8.91 -11.46 13.32
C ARG A 98 -8.30 -10.18 12.74
N ARG A 99 -6.98 -10.11 12.80
CA ARG A 99 -6.19 -9.04 12.18
C ARG A 99 -5.56 -9.53 10.88
N PHE A 100 -5.52 -8.67 9.86
CA PHE A 100 -4.71 -8.92 8.67
C PHE A 100 -3.21 -8.90 9.01
N PRO A 101 -2.41 -9.83 8.46
CA PRO A 101 -0.95 -9.73 8.54
C PRO A 101 -0.47 -8.48 7.77
N ALA A 102 0.74 -8.04 8.07
CA ALA A 102 1.35 -6.94 7.33
C ALA A 102 2.02 -7.50 6.07
N ALA A 103 1.77 -6.88 4.91
CA ALA A 103 2.54 -7.12 3.69
C ALA A 103 4.03 -6.83 3.91
N GLU A 104 4.92 -7.27 3.03
CA GLU A 104 6.37 -7.08 3.15
C GLU A 104 6.78 -5.58 3.25
N PRO A 105 7.87 -5.26 3.97
CA PRO A 105 8.24 -3.87 4.30
C PRO A 105 8.91 -3.09 3.16
N GLU A 106 9.27 -3.72 2.05
CA GLU A 106 10.03 -3.08 0.96
C GLU A 106 9.17 -2.22 0.02
N GLY A 107 7.85 -2.44 0.02
CA GLY A 107 6.91 -1.74 -0.86
C GLY A 107 6.54 -0.30 -0.44
N PRO A 108 6.25 -0.03 0.85
CA PRO A 108 5.81 1.30 1.28
C PRO A 108 6.85 2.40 1.07
N ILE A 109 6.42 3.51 0.46
CA ILE A 109 7.23 4.72 0.28
C ILE A 109 6.42 5.90 0.83
N LEU A 110 7.01 6.62 1.78
CA LEU A 110 6.52 7.96 2.14
C LEU A 110 7.09 8.94 1.12
N TRP A 111 6.23 9.51 0.29
CA TRP A 111 6.66 10.37 -0.82
C TRP A 111 6.15 11.80 -0.72
N ASP A 112 5.11 12.06 0.08
CA ASP A 112 4.60 13.42 0.33
C ASP A 112 4.09 13.61 1.77
N THR A 113 4.16 14.84 2.26
CA THR A 113 3.67 15.25 3.58
C THR A 113 3.23 16.71 3.57
N GLU A 114 1.97 16.96 3.97
CA GLU A 114 1.46 18.29 4.22
C GLU A 114 1.52 18.61 5.72
N CYS A 115 2.65 19.16 6.17
CA CYS A 115 2.86 19.51 7.59
C CYS A 115 3.05 21.01 7.85
N GLY A 116 2.77 21.85 6.84
CA GLY A 116 2.97 23.31 6.94
C GLY A 116 4.43 23.74 6.99
N ILE A 117 5.35 22.83 6.68
CA ILE A 117 6.79 23.07 6.61
C ILE A 117 7.21 22.96 5.14
N GLU A 118 7.87 23.99 4.63
CA GLU A 118 8.51 23.91 3.32
C GLU A 118 9.83 23.13 3.44
N PHE A 119 9.92 22.02 2.72
CA PHE A 119 11.17 21.29 2.58
C PHE A 119 11.93 21.83 1.37
N THR A 120 13.12 22.39 1.61
CA THR A 120 14.07 22.65 0.52
C THR A 120 14.86 21.37 0.27
N PRO A 121 14.75 20.73 -0.92
CA PRO A 121 15.56 19.56 -1.22
C PRO A 121 17.03 19.86 -1.04
N MET A 122 17.76 18.96 -0.38
CA MET A 122 19.21 19.11 -0.29
C MET A 122 19.81 19.04 -1.69
N PRO A 123 20.81 19.87 -2.02
CA PRO A 123 21.49 19.78 -3.29
C PRO A 123 22.08 18.38 -3.45
N GLU A 124 22.00 17.86 -4.68
CA GLU A 124 22.60 16.58 -5.00
C GLU A 124 24.10 16.61 -4.68
N ASN A 125 24.58 15.51 -4.11
CA ASN A 125 26.00 15.31 -3.86
C ASN A 125 26.46 14.02 -4.54
N LYS A 126 27.79 13.85 -4.62
CA LYS A 126 28.38 12.68 -5.29
C LYS A 126 27.82 11.35 -4.76
N LYS A 127 27.50 11.24 -3.47
CA LYS A 127 26.93 10.01 -2.90
C LYS A 127 25.49 9.79 -3.37
N SER A 128 24.64 10.82 -3.35
CA SER A 128 23.24 10.69 -3.79
C SER A 128 23.15 10.35 -5.28
N THR A 129 23.96 11.00 -6.13
CA THR A 129 24.00 10.71 -7.56
C THR A 129 24.50 9.30 -7.85
N LEU A 130 25.53 8.83 -7.13
CA LEU A 130 26.02 7.45 -7.25
C LEU A 130 24.97 6.42 -6.82
N LEU A 131 24.25 6.70 -5.71
CA LEU A 131 23.19 5.83 -5.22
C LEU A 131 22.04 5.76 -6.23
N ALA A 132 21.52 6.90 -6.69
CA ALA A 132 20.46 6.96 -7.71
C ALA A 132 20.86 6.19 -8.97
N GLY A 133 22.07 6.43 -9.48
CA GLY A 133 22.59 5.67 -10.62
C GLY A 133 22.71 4.16 -10.36
N SER A 134 23.04 3.75 -9.13
CA SER A 134 23.10 2.32 -8.77
C SER A 134 21.72 1.68 -8.70
N LEU A 135 20.71 2.40 -8.18
CA LEU A 135 19.32 1.96 -8.13
C LEU A 135 18.74 1.82 -9.52
N ILE A 136 18.94 2.81 -10.40
CA ILE A 136 18.52 2.76 -11.80
C ILE A 136 19.14 1.54 -12.50
N ARG A 137 20.46 1.35 -12.37
CA ARG A 137 21.15 0.19 -12.98
C ARG A 137 20.63 -1.14 -12.44
N ARG A 138 20.35 -1.24 -11.13
CA ARG A 138 19.79 -2.44 -10.52
C ARG A 138 18.40 -2.73 -11.08
N TYR A 139 17.53 -1.73 -11.14
CA TYR A 139 16.18 -1.85 -11.72
C TYR A 139 16.24 -2.29 -13.19
N SER A 140 17.02 -1.61 -14.03
CA SER A 140 17.16 -1.97 -15.45
C SER A 140 17.66 -3.39 -15.64
N ARG A 141 18.58 -3.86 -14.78
CA ARG A 141 19.08 -5.24 -14.83
C ARG A 141 17.99 -6.24 -14.48
N LEU A 142 17.25 -6.02 -13.39
CA LEU A 142 16.14 -6.89 -12.96
C LEU A 142 15.05 -6.96 -14.03
N LYS A 143 14.64 -5.81 -14.58
CA LYS A 143 13.68 -5.73 -15.69
C LYS A 143 14.17 -6.54 -16.89
N LYS A 144 15.44 -6.38 -17.28
CA LYS A 144 16.01 -7.12 -18.40
C LYS A 144 16.08 -8.63 -18.17
N THR A 145 16.44 -9.04 -16.95
CA THR A 145 16.45 -10.47 -16.57
C THR A 145 15.04 -11.07 -16.67
N ALA A 146 14.01 -10.38 -16.18
CA ALA A 146 12.63 -10.83 -16.28
C ALA A 146 12.17 -10.93 -17.76
N GLU A 147 12.49 -9.94 -18.59
CA GLU A 147 12.19 -9.98 -20.04
C GLU A 147 12.82 -11.19 -20.76
N ILE A 148 14.05 -11.56 -20.39
CA ILE A 148 14.75 -12.71 -20.99
C ILE A 148 14.15 -14.02 -20.48
N TRP A 149 13.77 -14.08 -19.20
CA TRP A 149 13.20 -15.29 -18.59
C TRP A 149 11.80 -15.61 -19.10
N ASN A 150 11.00 -14.60 -19.43
CA ASN A 150 9.64 -14.75 -19.96
C ASN A 150 9.58 -14.97 -21.49
N LYS A 151 10.72 -15.21 -22.16
CA LYS A 151 10.81 -15.62 -23.56
C LYS A 151 11.18 -17.10 -23.66
#